data_AF-A0A9X1YX95-F1
#
_entry.id   AF-A0A9X1YX95-F1
#
_cell.length_a   1.000
_cell.length_b   1.000
_cell.length_c   1.000
_cell.angle_alpha   90.00
_cell.angle_beta   90.00
_cell.angle_gamma   90.00
#
_symmetry.space_group_name_H-M   'P 1'
#
loop_
_entity.id
_entity.type
_entity.pdbx_description
1 polymer ?
#
loop_
_entity_poly.entity_id
_entity_poly.type
_entity_poly.pdbx_seq_one_letter_code
_entity_poly.pdbx_strand_id
1 'polypeptide(L)' 'MRQVSAALDQGNSQVAAECLHRIAGAMGAVRATDMARIGAELECRLQETPLSAALSLEVQHLLGRIDELMVALE' A
#
# COMPACT_ATOMS: atom_id res chain seq x y z
N MET A 1 -4.12 -7.64 2.09
CA MET A 1 -4.58 -6.24 2.29
C MET A 1 -5.02 -5.94 3.71
N ARG A 2 -5.81 -6.80 4.37
CA ARG A 2 -6.27 -6.59 5.76
C ARG A 2 -5.18 -6.22 6.77
N GLN A 3 -3.97 -6.74 6.61
CA GLN A 3 -2.83 -6.42 7.48
C GLN A 3 -2.39 -4.95 7.38
N VAL A 4 -2.43 -4.35 6.18
CA VAL A 4 -2.09 -2.93 6.00
C VAL A 4 -3.16 -2.06 6.66
N SER A 5 -4.44 -2.35 6.42
CA SER A 5 -5.55 -1.62 7.05
C SER A 5 -5.48 -1.70 8.58
N ALA A 6 -5.24 -2.88 9.14
CA ALA A 6 -5.10 -3.05 10.59
C ALA A 6 -3.89 -2.30 11.15
N ALA A 7 -2.78 -2.23 10.42
CA ALA A 7 -1.60 -1.47 10.82
C ALA A 7 -1.87 0.05 10.81
N LEU A 8 -2.58 0.55 9.80
CA LEU A 8 -3.01 1.95 9.72
C LEU A 8 -3.98 2.31 10.85
N ASP A 9 -4.95 1.44 11.17
CA ASP A 9 -5.91 1.63 12.27
C ASP A 9 -5.23 1.65 13.65
N GLN A 10 -4.15 0.89 13.80
CA GLN A 10 -3.33 0.86 15.02
C GLN A 10 -2.28 1.97 15.08
N GLY A 11 -2.21 2.85 14.08
CA GLY A 11 -1.20 3.91 14.00
C GLY A 11 0.23 3.40 13.74
N ASN A 12 0.38 2.14 13.33
CA ASN A 12 1.67 1.50 13.10
C ASN A 12 2.13 1.69 11.64
N SER A 13 2.65 2.88 11.36
CA SER A 13 3.12 3.25 10.02
C SER A 13 4.28 2.38 9.52
N GLN A 14 5.14 1.89 10.42
CA GLN A 14 6.25 1.00 10.11
C GLN A 14 5.76 -0.32 9.48
N VAL A 15 4.81 -0.98 10.14
CA VAL A 15 4.23 -2.24 9.63
C VAL A 15 3.44 -2.01 8.35
N ALA A 16 2.75 -0.88 8.24
CA ALA A 16 2.07 -0.50 7.00
C ALA A 16 3.07 -0.34 5.84
N ALA A 17 4.22 0.32 6.07
CA ALA A 17 5.26 0.51 5.07
C ALA A 17 5.88 -0.82 4.62
N GLU A 18 6.26 -1.70 5.55
CA GLU A 18 6.83 -3.02 5.22
C GLU A 18 5.87 -3.90 4.42
N CYS A 19 4.57 -3.82 4.72
CA CYS A 19 3.56 -4.50 3.94
C CYS A 19 3.44 -3.90 2.54
N LEU A 20 3.47 -2.57 2.43
CA LEU A 20 3.38 -1.87 1.16
C LEU A 20 4.59 -2.13 0.26
N HIS A 21 5.80 -2.23 0.83
CA HIS A 21 7.02 -2.64 0.13
C HIS A 21 6.86 -4.00 -0.57
N ARG A 22 6.36 -4.99 0.19
CA ARG A 22 6.12 -6.35 -0.35
C ARG A 22 5.06 -6.34 -1.44
N ILE A 23 4.00 -5.54 -1.27
CA ILE A 23 2.96 -5.37 -2.29
C ILE A 23 3.54 -4.71 -3.54
N ALA A 24 4.30 -3.62 -3.40
CA ALA A 24 4.94 -2.93 -4.52
C ALA A 24 5.89 -3.86 -5.29
N GLY A 25 6.67 -4.67 -4.58
CA GLY A 25 7.52 -5.70 -5.18
C GLY A 25 6.72 -6.75 -5.97
N ALA A 26 5.62 -7.25 -5.39
CA ALA A 26 4.73 -8.19 -6.08
C ALA A 26 4.06 -7.57 -7.33
N MET A 27 3.60 -6.31 -7.22
CA MET A 27 3.03 -5.57 -8.35
C MET A 27 4.07 -5.34 -9.46
N GLY A 28 5.33 -5.09 -9.09
CA GLY A 28 6.44 -5.02 -10.04
C GLY A 28 6.67 -6.34 -10.78
N ALA A 29 6.59 -7.47 -10.09
CA ALA A 29 6.76 -8.79 -10.68
C ALA A 29 5.66 -9.14 -11.70
N VAL A 30 4.42 -8.68 -11.48
CA VAL A 30 3.30 -8.87 -12.43
C VAL A 30 3.18 -7.75 -13.47
N ARG A 31 4.21 -6.88 -13.59
CA ARG A 31 4.27 -5.75 -14.54
C ARG A 31 3.17 -4.70 -14.37
N ALA A 32 2.57 -4.62 -13.18
CA ALA A 32 1.66 -3.53 -12.80
C ALA A 32 2.46 -2.32 -12.30
N THR A 33 3.28 -1.76 -13.18
CA THR A 33 4.34 -0.79 -12.86
C THR A 33 3.82 0.48 -12.19
N ASP A 34 2.64 0.97 -12.59
CA ASP A 34 2.03 2.16 -11.98
C ASP A 34 1.66 1.92 -10.51
N MET A 35 1.08 0.76 -10.19
CA MET A 35 0.73 0.38 -8.82
C MET A 35 1.97 0.13 -7.97
N ALA A 36 2.99 -0.49 -8.55
CA ALA A 36 4.29 -0.69 -7.89
C ALA A 36 4.94 0.64 -7.50
N ARG A 37 4.96 1.61 -8.43
CA ARG A 37 5.51 2.96 -8.18
C ARG A 37 4.74 3.69 -7.09
N ILE A 38 3.41 3.73 -7.18
CA ILE A 38 2.57 4.40 -6.17
C ILE A 38 2.75 3.73 -4.80
N GLY A 39 2.86 2.40 -4.76
CA GLY A 39 3.15 1.65 -3.54
C GLY A 39 4.49 2.03 -2.91
N ALA A 40 5.56 2.15 -3.70
CA ALA A 40 6.87 2.55 -3.23
C ALA A 40 6.90 4.03 -2.74
N GLU A 41 6.17 4.93 -3.40
CA GLU A 41 6.05 6.33 -2.96
C GLU A 41 5.32 6.45 -1.61
N LEU A 42 4.23 5.71 -1.44
CA LEU A 42 3.48 5.67 -0.18
C LEU A 42 4.26 4.96 0.93
N GLU A 43 5.05 3.94 0.60
CA GLU A 43 5.98 3.28 1.54
C GLU A 43 6.97 4.32 2.10
N CYS A 44 7.62 5.08 1.21
CA CYS A 44 8.58 6.12 1.60
C CYS A 44 7.92 7.14 2.53
N ARG A 45 6.72 7.62 2.17
CA ARG A 45 5.97 8.59 2.99
C ARG A 45 5.56 8.03 4.36
N LEU A 46 5.21 6.75 4.45
CA LEU A 46 4.88 6.11 5.73
C LEU A 46 6.09 5.99 6.67
N GLN A 47 7.31 5.94 6.12
CA GLN A 47 8.56 5.91 6.89
C GLN A 47 9.06 7.32 7.25
N GLU A 48 8.88 8.29 6.35
CA GLU A 48 9.43 9.63 6.49
C GLU A 48 8.50 10.62 7.19
N THR A 49 7.18 10.37 7.16
CA THR A 49 6.18 11.30 7.70
C THR A 49 5.28 10.62 8.74
N PRO A 50 4.84 11.38 9.78
CA PRO A 50 3.85 10.87 10.72
C PRO A 50 2.57 10.43 9.99
N LEU A 51 1.96 9.33 10.46
CA LEU A 51 0.73 8.82 9.88
C LEU A 51 -0.38 9.87 9.99
N SER A 52 -0.81 10.39 8.85
CA SER A 52 -1.95 11.30 8.74
C SER A 52 -3.17 10.57 8.21
N ALA A 53 -4.36 11.09 8.52
CA ALA A 53 -5.60 10.55 7.96
C ALA A 53 -5.59 10.54 6.42
N ALA A 54 -5.01 11.58 5.80
CA ALA A 54 -4.86 11.66 4.36
C ALA A 54 -3.97 10.53 3.83
N LEU A 55 -2.81 10.30 4.45
CA LEU A 55 -1.89 9.23 4.05
C LEU A 55 -2.53 7.84 4.22
N SER A 56 -3.26 7.60 5.31
CA SER A 56 -4.02 6.36 5.49
C SER A 56 -5.07 6.17 4.38
N LEU A 57 -5.73 7.23 3.94
CA LEU A 57 -6.76 7.17 2.90
C LEU A 57 -6.14 6.88 1.53
N GLU A 58 -4.99 7.48 1.22
CA GLU A 58 -4.24 7.19 0.00
C GLU A 58 -3.77 5.73 -0.06
N VAL A 59 -3.25 5.19 1.05
CA VAL A 59 -2.86 3.77 1.14
C VAL A 59 -4.07 2.86 0.95
N GLN A 60 -5.20 3.17 1.58
CA GLN A 60 -6.44 2.40 1.40
C GLN A 60 -6.96 2.43 -0.04
N HIS A 61 -6.89 3.58 -0.72
CA HIS A 61 -7.24 3.68 -2.14
C HIS A 61 -6.35 2.81 -3.03
N LEU A 62 -5.04 2.80 -2.79
CA LEU A 62 -4.13 1.92 -3.53
C LEU A 62 -4.50 0.46 -3.33
N LEU A 63 -4.78 0.04 -2.09
CA LEU A 63 -5.19 -1.34 -1.80
C LEU A 63 -6.48 -1.68 -2.54
N GLY A 64 -7.50 -0.82 -2.51
CA GLY A 64 -8.75 -1.04 -3.26
C GLY A 64 -8.51 -1.26 -4.75
N ARG A 65 -7.64 -0.45 -5.37
CA ARG A 65 -7.30 -0.59 -6.79
C ARG A 65 -6.57 -1.90 -7.11
N ILE A 66 -5.71 -2.36 -6.21
CA ILE A 66 -5.02 -3.65 -6.38
C ILE A 66 -6.03 -4.80 -6.21
N ASP A 67 -7.00 -4.68 -5.32
CA ASP A 67 -8.03 -5.70 -5.08
C ASP A 67 -8.93 -5.84 -6.31
N GLU A 68 -9.37 -4.72 -6.87
CA GLU A 68 -10.12 -4.68 -8.14
C GLU A 68 -9.34 -5.32 -9.29
N LEU A 69 -8.03 -5.07 -9.37
CA LEU A 69 -7.18 -5.66 -10.40
C LEU A 69 -7.04 -7.17 -10.21
N MET A 70 -6.88 -7.64 -8.96
CA MET A 70 -6.83 -9.07 -8.65
C MET A 70 -8.15 -9.78 -8.99
N VAL A 71 -9.30 -9.17 -8.65
CA VAL A 71 -10.63 -9.70 -9.01
C VAL A 71 -10.82 -9.74 -10.53
N ALA A 72 -10.30 -8.77 -11.27
CA ALA A 72 -10.39 -8.75 -12.73
C ALA A 72 -9.48 -9.80 -13.43
N LEU A 73 -8.55 -10.41 -12.69
CA LEU A 73 -7.61 -11.44 -13.17
C LEU A 73 -8.08 -12.87 -12.89
N GLU A 74 -9.12 -13.05 -12.06
CA GLU A 74 -9.82 -14.33 -11.81
C GLU A 74 -10.89 -14.62 -12.88
#